data_AF-A0A1E5BGX2-F1
#
_entry.id   AF-A0A1E5BGX2-F1
#
_cell.length_a   1.000
_cell.length_b   1.000
_cell.length_c   1.000
_cell.angle_alpha   90.00
_cell.angle_beta   90.00
_cell.angle_gamma   90.00
#
_symmetry.space_group_name_H-M   'P 1'
#
loop_
_entity.id
_entity.type
_entity.pdbx_description
1 polymer ?
#
loop_
_entity_poly.entity_id
_entity_poly.type
_entity_poly.pdbx_seq_one_letter_code
_entity_poly.pdbx_strand_id
1 'polypeptide(L)'
;MFELNHDPTNTRSKELQSGKHTYFPLEFFDELSQAKTLGDILRSTSFWIKQIFQSDRVSIALQQEPDFLSLFALSGNEAIPLDHRIPIANTMVGHVFTCEKLAICNDTSREAWLDCQWLAKGGLLSCMDAPLVSNGKCYGTINIGHHDKNHFHEQDARVISSLVSWIASQVRVQQHILEMELLANIDALTGIMNRRAFFEATQLINDKPRAFDKNYALLIIDIDYFKQLNDQHGHLGGDEFLIAMTKKIQDIKRKCDVFARLGGEEFVLLLSEVTEADAAALAEKYRLSIEGMVTYYKKKPLICTVSIGISSPKLSDQNFRDVLSRADAALYDAKNSGRNRVCCWNEKSRHK
;
A
#
# COMPACT_ATOMS: atom_id res chain seq x y z
N MET A 1 39.18 1.35 -35.23
CA MET A 1 40.08 2.45 -34.87
C MET A 1 39.32 3.73 -35.17
N PHE A 2 38.66 4.32 -34.17
CA PHE A 2 37.99 5.61 -34.30
C PHE A 2 38.68 6.55 -33.31
N GLU A 3 39.51 7.45 -33.85
CA GLU A 3 40.13 8.52 -33.08
C GLU A 3 39.12 9.65 -32.88
N LEU A 4 38.81 9.97 -31.62
CA LEU A 4 38.10 11.17 -31.25
C LEU A 4 39.10 12.31 -31.20
N ASN A 5 39.04 13.20 -32.20
CA ASN A 5 39.76 14.47 -32.20
C ASN A 5 39.29 15.32 -31.01
N HIS A 6 40.20 15.55 -30.06
CA HIS A 6 40.00 16.52 -28.99
C HIS A 6 40.18 17.93 -29.56
N ASP A 7 39.09 18.69 -29.68
CA ASP A 7 39.15 20.13 -29.94
C ASP A 7 39.50 20.86 -28.63
N PRO A 8 40.67 21.52 -28.51
CA PRO A 8 41.12 22.14 -27.28
C PRO A 8 40.49 23.52 -27.01
N THR A 9 39.49 23.92 -27.79
CA THR A 9 38.85 25.25 -27.67
C THR A 9 37.46 25.24 -26.99
N ASN A 10 37.07 24.14 -26.34
CA ASN A 10 35.78 24.07 -25.65
C ASN A 10 35.75 24.97 -24.40
N THR A 11 35.08 26.11 -24.53
CA THR A 11 34.87 27.13 -23.48
C THR A 11 34.14 26.57 -22.25
N ARG A 12 33.35 25.48 -22.37
CA ARG A 12 32.73 24.79 -21.22
C ARG A 12 33.77 24.22 -20.24
N SER A 13 34.91 23.75 -20.74
CA SER A 13 35.97 23.17 -19.90
C SER A 13 36.64 24.19 -18.98
N LYS A 14 36.66 25.47 -19.38
CA LYS A 14 37.23 26.56 -18.57
C LYS A 14 36.25 27.08 -17.52
N GLU A 15 34.94 27.04 -17.76
CA GLU A 15 33.94 27.38 -16.73
C GLU A 15 33.82 26.30 -15.64
N LEU A 16 34.06 25.02 -15.98
CA LEU A 16 34.09 23.93 -15.01
C LEU A 16 35.22 24.05 -13.95
N GLN A 17 36.29 24.81 -14.23
CA GLN A 17 37.48 24.87 -13.35
C GLN A 17 37.35 25.85 -12.17
N SER A 18 36.25 26.62 -12.05
CA SER A 18 36.07 27.59 -10.95
C SER A 18 35.07 27.15 -9.86
N GLY A 19 34.39 26.01 -10.04
CA GLY A 19 33.45 25.47 -9.05
C GLY A 19 34.13 24.50 -8.08
N LYS A 20 33.93 24.68 -6.77
CA LYS A 20 34.24 23.61 -5.80
C LYS A 20 33.38 22.38 -6.14
N HIS A 21 34.02 21.30 -6.57
CA HIS A 21 33.35 20.04 -6.84
C HIS A 21 32.92 19.37 -5.52
N THR A 22 31.69 18.85 -5.48
CA THR A 22 31.27 17.90 -4.45
C THR A 22 31.45 16.49 -5.00
N TYR A 23 32.22 15.68 -4.29
CA TYR A 23 32.48 14.29 -4.67
C TYR A 23 31.49 13.39 -3.95
N PHE A 24 30.77 12.59 -4.71
CA PHE A 24 29.94 11.51 -4.18
C PHE A 24 30.75 10.22 -4.18
N PRO A 25 30.80 9.48 -3.05
CA PRO A 25 31.42 8.15 -3.01
C PRO A 25 30.78 7.22 -4.04
N LEU A 26 31.58 6.36 -4.68
CA LEU A 26 31.04 5.38 -5.64
C LEU A 26 30.16 4.35 -4.92
N GLU A 27 30.54 4.01 -3.69
CA GLU A 27 29.82 3.10 -2.82
C GLU A 27 28.38 3.55 -2.55
N PHE A 28 28.13 4.87 -2.55
CA PHE A 28 26.77 5.41 -2.45
C PHE A 28 25.90 4.94 -3.61
N PHE A 29 26.40 5.03 -4.84
CA PHE A 29 25.64 4.61 -6.02
C PHE A 29 25.50 3.08 -6.09
N ASP A 30 26.52 2.34 -5.68
CA ASP A 30 26.47 0.89 -5.61
C ASP A 30 25.40 0.41 -4.63
N GLU A 31 25.35 0.96 -3.42
CA GLU A 31 24.30 0.63 -2.43
C GLU A 31 22.90 0.97 -2.93
N LEU A 32 22.74 2.16 -3.53
CA LEU A 32 21.45 2.56 -4.11
C LEU A 32 21.01 1.63 -5.24
N SER A 33 21.94 1.12 -6.06
CA SER A 33 21.63 0.18 -7.14
C SER A 33 21.17 -1.19 -6.65
N GLN A 34 21.57 -1.58 -5.43
CA GLN A 34 21.24 -2.86 -4.81
C GLN A 34 19.99 -2.78 -3.91
N ALA A 35 19.52 -1.57 -3.62
CA ALA A 35 18.35 -1.33 -2.77
C ALA A 35 17.09 -1.99 -3.36
N LYS A 36 16.38 -2.77 -2.55
CA LYS A 36 15.17 -3.50 -2.98
C LYS A 36 13.88 -2.83 -2.58
N THR A 37 13.93 -2.04 -1.50
CA THR A 37 12.77 -1.38 -0.92
C THR A 37 13.01 0.12 -0.80
N LEU A 38 11.94 0.90 -0.68
CA LEU A 38 12.06 2.32 -0.35
C LEU A 38 12.83 2.53 0.95
N GLY A 39 12.61 1.68 1.96
CA GLY A 39 13.34 1.74 3.23
C GLY A 39 14.85 1.58 3.06
N ASP A 40 15.31 0.72 2.15
CA ASP A 40 16.73 0.55 1.85
C ASP A 40 17.31 1.83 1.23
N ILE A 41 16.60 2.42 0.26
CA ILE A 41 16.98 3.68 -0.38
C ILE A 41 17.11 4.79 0.66
N LEU A 42 16.09 4.97 1.51
CA LEU A 42 16.07 6.04 2.50
C LEU A 42 17.17 5.87 3.56
N ARG A 43 17.41 4.63 4.03
CA ARG A 43 18.49 4.35 4.99
C ARG A 43 19.87 4.62 4.40
N SER A 44 20.17 4.05 3.24
CA SER A 44 21.46 4.27 2.56
C SER A 44 21.67 5.76 2.29
N THR A 45 20.64 6.45 1.80
CA THR A 45 20.72 7.89 1.54
C THR A 45 20.97 8.70 2.81
N SER A 46 20.27 8.41 3.92
CA SER A 46 20.51 9.10 5.19
C SER A 46 21.93 8.89 5.71
N PHE A 47 22.48 7.68 5.54
CA PHE A 47 23.85 7.35 5.92
C PHE A 47 24.86 8.14 5.09
N TRP A 48 24.73 8.14 3.76
CA TRP A 48 25.69 8.81 2.88
C TRP A 48 25.61 10.33 2.95
N ILE A 49 24.41 10.91 3.05
CA ILE A 49 24.25 12.35 3.29
C ILE A 49 24.98 12.74 4.59
N LYS A 50 24.90 11.90 5.63
CA LYS A 50 25.59 12.19 6.89
C LYS A 50 27.10 12.35 6.68
N GLN A 51 27.71 11.45 5.91
CA GLN A 51 29.14 11.48 5.58
C GLN A 51 29.51 12.66 4.67
N ILE A 52 28.72 12.90 3.62
CA ILE A 52 28.96 13.95 2.61
C ILE A 52 28.96 15.33 3.26
N PHE A 53 28.02 15.59 4.17
CA PHE A 53 27.89 16.87 4.86
C PHE A 53 28.65 16.93 6.20
N GLN A 54 29.39 15.87 6.55
CA GLN A 54 30.09 15.73 7.83
C GLN A 54 29.20 16.15 9.01
N SER A 55 27.97 15.63 9.01
CA SER A 55 26.93 16.03 9.94
C SER A 55 26.79 15.03 11.08
N ASP A 56 26.21 15.46 12.20
CA ASP A 56 25.95 14.57 13.34
C ASP A 56 24.65 13.80 13.19
N ARG A 57 23.73 14.33 12.38
CA ARG A 57 22.39 13.79 12.20
C ARG A 57 21.91 13.99 10.78
N VAL A 58 21.31 12.94 10.21
CA VAL A 58 20.40 13.05 9.06
C VAL A 58 19.13 12.28 9.35
N SER A 59 17.98 12.89 9.12
CA SER A 59 16.69 12.20 9.17
C SER A 59 15.84 12.49 7.95
N ILE A 60 15.13 11.47 7.47
CA ILE A 60 14.16 11.59 6.39
C ILE A 60 12.77 11.36 6.97
N ALA A 61 11.88 12.33 6.83
CA ALA A 61 10.51 12.26 7.30
C ALA A 61 9.54 12.31 6.13
N LEU A 62 8.48 11.49 6.14
CA LEU A 62 7.46 11.47 5.10
C LEU A 62 6.07 11.72 5.69
N GLN A 63 5.17 12.30 4.90
CA GLN A 63 3.78 12.50 5.30
C GLN A 63 2.99 11.21 5.14
N GLN A 64 2.54 10.65 6.28
CA GLN A 64 1.59 9.53 6.33
C GLN A 64 0.23 9.97 6.85
N GLU A 65 0.18 11.04 7.65
CA GLU A 65 -1.03 11.58 8.26
C GLU A 65 -1.16 13.08 7.86
N PRO A 66 -2.37 13.65 7.82
CA PRO A 66 -2.57 15.04 7.36
C PRO A 66 -1.74 16.07 8.13
N ASP A 67 -1.61 15.91 9.44
CA ASP A 67 -1.04 16.92 10.34
C ASP A 67 0.37 16.58 10.86
N PHE A 68 0.93 15.42 10.46
CA PHE A 68 2.18 14.90 11.01
C PHE A 68 3.10 14.31 9.94
N LEU A 69 4.40 14.41 10.21
CA LEU A 69 5.46 13.73 9.49
C LEU A 69 6.06 12.65 10.39
N SER A 70 6.26 11.45 9.84
CA SER A 70 6.89 10.31 10.52
C SER A 70 8.31 10.13 10.00
N LEU A 71 9.28 9.82 10.86
CA LEU A 71 10.63 9.51 10.41
C LEU A 71 10.70 8.09 9.84
N PHE A 72 11.31 7.95 8.66
CA PHE A 72 11.51 6.67 7.98
C PHE A 72 12.97 6.23 7.95
N ALA A 73 13.89 7.18 8.05
CA ALA A 73 15.31 6.91 8.16
C ALA A 73 15.96 7.93 9.10
N LEU A 74 16.92 7.46 9.87
CA LEU A 74 17.72 8.25 10.80
C LEU A 74 19.15 7.71 10.81
N SER A 75 20.12 8.60 10.69
CA SER A 75 21.54 8.28 10.86
C SER A 75 22.18 9.28 11.82
N GLY A 76 22.82 8.77 12.88
CA GLY A 76 23.51 9.58 13.88
C GLY A 76 22.66 9.95 15.10
N ASN A 77 22.79 11.19 15.56
CA ASN A 77 22.19 11.67 16.82
C ASN A 77 20.65 11.51 16.85
N GLU A 78 20.10 11.05 17.97
CA GLU A 78 18.68 10.70 18.16
C GLU A 78 17.85 11.79 18.87
N ALA A 79 18.24 13.07 18.79
CA ALA A 79 17.51 14.21 19.38
C ALA A 79 15.99 14.18 19.09
N ILE A 80 15.62 13.73 17.89
CA ILE A 80 14.27 13.29 17.56
C ILE A 80 14.34 11.82 17.11
N PRO A 81 13.85 10.86 17.90
CA PRO A 81 14.00 9.44 17.61
C PRO A 81 13.07 8.98 16.48
N LEU A 82 13.37 7.81 15.90
CA LEU A 82 12.70 7.29 14.69
C LEU A 82 11.20 7.04 14.89
N ASP A 83 10.77 6.70 16.11
CA ASP A 83 9.38 6.45 16.49
C ASP A 83 8.59 7.74 16.79
N HIS A 84 9.24 8.89 16.73
CA HIS A 84 8.60 10.18 16.99
C HIS A 84 7.78 10.65 15.79
N ARG A 85 6.65 11.32 16.08
CA ARG A 85 5.83 12.04 15.08
C ARG A 85 6.09 13.53 15.21
N ILE A 86 6.45 14.17 14.10
CA ILE A 86 6.71 15.61 14.04
C ILE A 86 5.43 16.32 13.58
N PRO A 87 4.85 17.22 14.38
CA PRO A 87 3.72 18.05 13.93
C PRO A 87 4.15 18.93 12.75
N ILE A 88 3.29 19.07 11.74
CA ILE A 88 3.53 20.05 10.65
C ILE A 88 3.35 21.48 11.18
N ALA A 89 2.42 21.69 12.10
CA ALA A 89 2.25 23.00 12.73
C ALA A 89 3.41 23.32 13.70
N ASN A 90 3.86 24.57 13.68
CA ASN A 90 4.85 25.13 14.62
C ASN A 90 6.24 24.46 14.61
N THR A 91 6.63 23.82 13.50
CA THR A 91 7.95 23.22 13.31
C THR A 91 8.65 23.80 12.08
N MET A 92 9.98 23.81 12.09
CA MET A 92 10.82 24.11 10.92
C MET A 92 10.51 23.15 9.79
N VAL A 93 10.49 21.87 10.12
CA VAL A 93 10.22 20.79 9.18
C VAL A 93 8.85 20.95 8.52
N GLY A 94 7.83 21.33 9.29
CA GLY A 94 6.52 21.63 8.73
C GLY A 94 6.47 22.90 7.87
N HIS A 95 7.27 23.92 8.20
CA HIS A 95 7.41 25.12 7.36
C HIS A 95 8.05 24.77 6.01
N VAL A 96 9.15 24.01 6.01
CA VAL A 96 9.84 23.53 4.79
C VAL A 96 8.92 22.65 3.95
N PHE A 97 8.22 21.70 4.58
CA PHE A 97 7.23 20.84 3.93
C PHE A 97 6.12 21.65 3.25
N THR A 98 5.57 22.65 3.94
CA THR A 98 4.43 23.44 3.43
C THR A 98 4.84 24.46 2.37
N CYS A 99 5.99 25.12 2.56
CA CYS A 99 6.45 26.17 1.65
C CYS A 99 7.25 25.63 0.47
N GLU A 100 7.59 24.34 0.47
CA GLU A 100 8.38 23.67 -0.57
C GLU A 100 9.73 24.36 -0.83
N LYS A 101 10.32 24.92 0.22
CA LYS A 101 11.59 25.64 0.17
C LYS A 101 12.54 25.14 1.26
N LEU A 102 13.78 24.90 0.86
CA LEU A 102 14.86 24.58 1.79
C LEU A 102 15.07 25.73 2.79
N ALA A 103 15.33 25.38 4.04
CA ALA A 103 15.66 26.34 5.09
C ALA A 103 16.95 25.93 5.83
N ILE A 104 17.76 26.93 6.21
CA ILE A 104 18.95 26.75 7.04
C ILE A 104 18.72 27.50 8.35
N CYS A 105 18.92 26.80 9.46
CA CYS A 105 18.90 27.35 10.81
C CYS A 105 20.33 27.37 11.37
N ASN A 106 20.86 28.57 11.57
CA ASN A 106 22.24 28.77 12.02
C ASN A 106 22.44 28.60 13.53
N ASP A 107 21.38 28.76 14.33
CA ASP A 107 21.40 28.61 15.79
C ASP A 107 20.05 28.10 16.30
N THR A 108 19.89 26.77 16.39
CA THR A 108 18.64 26.11 16.82
C THR A 108 18.21 26.53 18.23
N SER A 109 19.15 26.94 19.08
CA SER A 109 18.85 27.39 20.45
C SER A 109 18.12 28.73 20.53
N ARG A 110 18.07 29.47 19.42
CA ARG A 110 17.39 30.78 19.32
C ARG A 110 16.05 30.71 18.61
N GLU A 111 15.73 29.59 17.99
CA GLU A 111 14.50 29.42 17.22
C GLU A 111 13.31 29.06 18.10
N ALA A 112 12.14 29.58 17.72
CA ALA A 112 10.88 29.29 18.40
C ALA A 112 10.24 27.97 17.93
N TRP A 113 10.73 27.39 16.83
CA TRP A 113 10.23 26.14 16.26
C TRP A 113 10.46 24.95 17.19
N LEU A 114 9.42 24.13 17.36
CA LEU A 114 9.40 23.05 18.36
C LEU A 114 10.49 22.01 18.12
N ASP A 115 10.69 21.62 16.87
CA ASP A 115 11.74 20.69 16.43
C ASP A 115 13.14 21.30 16.57
N CYS A 116 13.34 22.59 16.31
CA CYS A 116 14.62 23.26 16.62
C CYS A 116 14.95 23.20 18.11
N GLN A 117 13.97 23.37 19.01
CA GLN A 117 14.17 23.23 20.44
C GLN A 117 14.53 21.79 20.84
N TRP A 118 13.95 20.78 20.19
CA TRP A 118 14.32 19.38 20.38
C TRP A 118 15.76 19.11 19.94
N LEU A 119 16.14 19.60 18.75
CA LEU A 119 17.50 19.49 18.22
C LEU A 119 18.52 20.17 19.16
N ALA A 120 18.24 21.39 19.63
CA ALA A 120 19.10 22.13 20.56
C ALA A 120 19.32 21.38 21.88
N LYS A 121 18.24 20.79 22.46
CA LYS A 121 18.33 19.95 23.67
C LYS A 121 19.17 18.69 23.44
N GLY A 122 19.14 18.14 22.22
CA GLY A 122 19.97 17.01 21.80
C GLY A 122 21.41 17.39 21.39
N GLY A 123 21.81 18.66 21.58
CA GLY A 123 23.17 19.14 21.28
C GLY A 123 23.41 19.52 19.82
N LEU A 124 22.38 19.59 18.98
CA LEU A 124 22.49 20.00 17.58
C LEU A 124 22.16 21.49 17.47
N LEU A 125 23.18 22.32 17.24
CA LEU A 125 23.10 23.78 17.29
C LEU A 125 22.85 24.44 15.92
N SER A 126 22.98 23.71 14.82
CA SER A 126 22.50 24.16 13.51
C SER A 126 21.87 23.02 12.73
N CYS A 127 20.99 23.37 11.77
CA CYS A 127 20.42 22.39 10.86
C CYS A 127 20.07 22.99 9.49
N MET A 128 19.97 22.11 8.50
CA MET A 128 19.45 22.39 7.17
C MET A 128 18.33 21.41 6.87
N ASP A 129 17.21 21.89 6.37
CA ASP A 129 16.06 21.04 6.04
C ASP A 129 15.57 21.29 4.62
N ALA A 130 15.38 20.21 3.86
CA ALA A 130 15.10 20.26 2.44
C ALA A 130 13.83 19.47 2.08
N PRO A 131 12.93 20.01 1.24
CA PRO A 131 11.65 19.37 0.94
C PRO A 131 11.78 18.32 -0.17
N LEU A 132 11.19 17.14 0.04
CA LEU A 132 11.13 16.08 -0.97
C LEU A 132 10.01 16.37 -1.98
N VAL A 133 10.27 17.31 -2.91
CA VAL A 133 9.30 17.72 -3.93
C VAL A 133 9.50 16.94 -5.23
N SER A 134 8.43 16.33 -5.74
CA SER A 134 8.39 15.75 -7.08
C SER A 134 7.07 16.09 -7.76
N ASN A 135 7.11 16.58 -9.00
CA ASN A 135 5.95 16.97 -9.80
C ASN A 135 4.95 17.90 -9.06
N GLY A 136 5.44 18.87 -8.30
CA GLY A 136 4.59 19.86 -7.61
C GLY A 136 3.86 19.33 -6.38
N LYS A 137 4.30 18.19 -5.82
CA LYS A 137 3.87 17.67 -4.53
C LYS A 137 5.08 17.46 -3.62
N CYS A 138 5.01 17.96 -2.39
CA CYS A 138 5.93 17.59 -1.32
C CYS A 138 5.51 16.28 -0.66
N TYR A 139 6.44 15.32 -0.56
CA TYR A 139 6.20 14.00 0.06
C TYR A 139 6.74 13.91 1.50
N GLY A 140 7.55 14.90 1.92
CA GLY A 140 8.28 14.87 3.18
C GLY A 140 9.47 15.81 3.17
N THR A 141 10.39 15.65 4.13
CA THR A 141 11.63 16.45 4.20
C THR A 141 12.85 15.61 4.55
N ILE A 142 14.04 16.17 4.30
CA ILE A 142 15.32 15.67 4.78
C ILE A 142 15.95 16.75 5.66
N ASN A 143 16.13 16.42 6.93
CA ASN A 143 16.80 17.27 7.90
C ASN A 143 18.24 16.79 8.14
N ILE A 144 19.18 17.71 8.13
CA ILE A 144 20.59 17.51 8.45
C ILE A 144 20.93 18.40 9.65
N GLY A 145 21.48 17.83 10.72
CA GLY A 145 21.83 18.55 11.95
C GLY A 145 23.31 18.43 12.30
N HIS A 146 23.87 19.48 12.88
CA HIS A 146 25.26 19.52 13.35
C HIS A 146 25.37 20.19 14.73
N HIS A 147 26.37 19.79 15.52
CA HIS A 147 26.62 20.29 16.86
C HIS A 147 27.17 21.71 16.88
N ASP A 148 27.85 22.15 15.82
CA ASP A 148 28.30 23.54 15.68
C ASP A 148 27.22 24.45 15.13
N LYS A 149 27.29 25.74 15.51
CA LYS A 149 26.48 26.81 14.92
C LYS A 149 27.04 27.22 13.55
N ASN A 150 26.18 27.72 12.67
CA ASN A 150 26.56 28.21 11.32
C ASN A 150 27.33 27.16 10.48
N HIS A 151 27.03 25.87 10.65
CA HIS A 151 27.73 24.81 9.90
C HIS A 151 27.33 24.78 8.42
N PHE A 152 26.06 24.99 8.13
CA PHE A 152 25.49 24.88 6.78
C PHE A 152 25.43 26.23 6.06
N HIS A 153 25.71 26.20 4.75
CA HIS A 153 25.78 27.37 3.88
C HIS A 153 24.94 27.16 2.61
N GLU A 154 24.72 28.23 1.85
CA GLU A 154 24.00 28.20 0.56
C GLU A 154 24.58 27.21 -0.48
N GLN A 155 25.86 26.89 -0.37
CA GLN A 155 26.46 25.85 -1.23
C GLN A 155 25.96 24.45 -0.85
N ASP A 156 25.80 24.17 0.44
CA ASP A 156 25.28 22.89 0.94
C ASP A 156 23.83 22.69 0.47
N ALA A 157 23.04 23.78 0.50
CA ALA A 157 21.69 23.82 -0.04
C ALA A 157 21.64 23.46 -1.54
N ARG A 158 22.59 23.95 -2.34
CA ARG A 158 22.67 23.60 -3.78
C ARG A 158 23.02 22.13 -3.99
N VAL A 159 23.95 21.59 -3.20
CA VAL A 159 24.37 20.19 -3.30
C VAL A 159 23.22 19.24 -2.96
N ILE A 160 22.51 19.50 -1.86
CA ILE A 160 21.45 18.60 -1.39
C ILE A 160 20.22 18.64 -2.31
N SER A 161 19.94 19.78 -2.97
CA SER A 161 18.74 19.97 -3.81
C SER A 161 18.61 18.92 -4.92
N SER A 162 19.72 18.53 -5.56
CA SER A 162 19.72 17.50 -6.61
C SER A 162 19.40 16.11 -6.06
N LEU A 163 19.96 15.75 -4.90
CA LEU A 163 19.71 14.46 -4.25
C LEU A 163 18.27 14.38 -3.77
N VAL A 164 17.79 15.43 -3.11
CA VAL A 164 16.43 15.55 -2.58
C VAL A 164 15.40 15.40 -3.70
N SER A 165 15.63 16.01 -4.87
CA SER A 165 14.77 15.85 -6.04
C SER A 165 14.73 14.40 -6.55
N TRP A 166 15.89 13.72 -6.58
CA TRP A 166 15.95 12.31 -6.97
C TRP A 166 15.23 11.40 -5.97
N ILE A 167 15.48 11.58 -4.66
CA ILE A 167 14.81 10.83 -3.58
C ILE A 167 13.30 11.04 -3.67
N ALA A 168 12.84 12.28 -3.84
CA ALA A 168 11.42 12.60 -3.99
C ALA A 168 10.80 11.85 -5.17
N SER A 169 11.51 11.70 -6.29
CA SER A 169 11.04 10.88 -7.41
C SER A 169 10.95 9.39 -7.06
N GLN A 170 11.87 8.85 -6.24
CA GLN A 170 11.77 7.47 -5.77
C GLN A 170 10.58 7.26 -4.84
N VAL A 171 10.35 8.18 -3.89
CA VAL A 171 9.16 8.15 -3.02
C VAL A 171 7.88 8.19 -3.86
N ARG A 172 7.81 9.07 -4.86
CA ARG A 172 6.67 9.17 -5.77
C ARG A 172 6.42 7.87 -6.54
N VAL A 173 7.45 7.28 -7.13
CA VAL A 173 7.33 6.00 -7.86
C VAL A 173 6.76 4.92 -6.96
N GLN A 174 7.26 4.83 -5.72
CA GLN A 174 6.78 3.84 -4.76
C GLN A 174 5.33 4.08 -4.33
N GLN A 175 4.93 5.33 -4.09
CA GLN A 175 3.52 5.65 -3.82
C GLN A 175 2.61 5.26 -5.01
N HIS A 176 3.02 5.53 -6.25
CA HIS A 176 2.25 5.13 -7.41
C HIS A 176 2.19 3.61 -7.60
N ILE A 177 3.26 2.87 -7.32
CA ILE A 177 3.23 1.41 -7.33
C ILE A 177 2.18 0.90 -6.34
N LEU A 178 2.18 1.42 -5.11
CA LEU A 178 1.19 1.04 -4.09
C LEU A 178 -0.24 1.41 -4.49
N GLU A 179 -0.45 2.59 -5.07
CA GLU A 179 -1.75 3.02 -5.60
C GLU A 179 -2.20 2.10 -6.76
N MET A 180 -1.30 1.78 -7.68
CA MET A 180 -1.58 0.87 -8.79
C MET A 180 -1.89 -0.54 -8.30
N GLU A 181 -1.18 -1.05 -7.30
CA GLU A 181 -1.46 -2.34 -6.68
C GLU A 181 -2.83 -2.35 -6.00
N LEU A 182 -3.18 -1.28 -5.28
CA LEU A 182 -4.49 -1.13 -4.66
C LEU A 182 -5.59 -1.15 -5.73
N LEU A 183 -5.45 -0.34 -6.78
CA LEU A 183 -6.41 -0.27 -7.89
C LEU A 183 -6.48 -1.58 -8.68
N ALA A 184 -5.36 -2.29 -8.80
CA ALA A 184 -5.29 -3.56 -9.51
C ALA A 184 -5.91 -4.72 -8.73
N ASN A 185 -5.91 -4.67 -7.39
CA ASN A 185 -6.24 -5.82 -6.55
C ASN A 185 -7.50 -5.68 -5.71
N ILE A 186 -8.01 -4.47 -5.48
CA ILE A 186 -9.18 -4.21 -4.65
C ILE A 186 -10.38 -3.79 -5.50
N ASP A 187 -11.57 -4.26 -5.11
CA ASP A 187 -12.84 -3.76 -5.61
C ASP A 187 -13.15 -2.41 -4.96
N ALA A 188 -13.20 -1.35 -5.75
CA ALA A 188 -13.29 0.02 -5.26
C ALA A 188 -14.58 0.30 -4.44
N LEU A 189 -15.66 -0.45 -4.68
CA LEU A 189 -16.91 -0.28 -3.95
C LEU A 189 -16.87 -0.99 -2.59
N THR A 190 -16.46 -2.25 -2.58
CA THR A 190 -16.60 -3.12 -1.40
C THR A 190 -15.33 -3.18 -0.54
N GLY A 191 -14.18 -2.73 -1.06
CA GLY A 191 -12.90 -2.71 -0.33
C GLY A 191 -12.26 -4.08 -0.13
N ILE A 192 -12.83 -5.14 -0.71
CA ILE A 192 -12.27 -6.50 -0.71
C ILE A 192 -11.49 -6.77 -1.99
N MET A 193 -10.84 -7.93 -2.05
CA MET A 193 -10.13 -8.38 -3.24
C MET A 193 -11.06 -8.42 -4.46
N ASN A 194 -10.57 -7.99 -5.62
CA ASN A 194 -11.31 -8.09 -6.87
C ASN A 194 -11.09 -9.44 -7.57
N ARG A 195 -11.82 -9.67 -8.66
CA ARG A 195 -11.72 -10.88 -9.48
C ARG A 195 -10.29 -11.21 -9.89
N ARG A 196 -9.53 -10.22 -10.36
CA ARG A 196 -8.17 -10.42 -10.88
C ARG A 196 -7.26 -10.93 -9.77
N ALA A 197 -7.20 -10.21 -8.65
CA ALA A 197 -6.37 -10.58 -7.51
C ALA A 197 -6.75 -11.94 -6.91
N PHE A 198 -8.04 -12.29 -6.91
CA PHE A 198 -8.47 -13.62 -6.48
C PHE A 198 -7.84 -14.72 -7.34
N PHE A 199 -7.93 -14.60 -8.66
CA PHE A 199 -7.34 -15.60 -9.56
C PHE A 199 -5.82 -15.64 -9.46
N GLU A 200 -5.13 -14.50 -9.35
CA GLU A 200 -3.68 -14.44 -9.13
C GLU A 200 -3.29 -15.16 -7.83
N ALA A 201 -4.00 -14.92 -6.73
CA ALA A 201 -3.77 -15.61 -5.45
C ALA A 201 -3.98 -17.13 -5.55
N THR A 202 -4.90 -17.59 -6.41
CA THR A 202 -5.15 -19.03 -6.64
C THR A 202 -4.14 -19.68 -7.60
N GLN A 203 -3.32 -18.93 -8.35
CA GLN A 203 -2.28 -19.54 -9.22
C GLN A 203 -1.28 -20.36 -8.40
N LEU A 204 -0.96 -19.91 -7.19
CA LEU A 204 -0.10 -20.65 -6.24
C LEU A 204 -0.67 -22.02 -5.84
N ILE A 205 -1.98 -22.24 -6.00
CA ILE A 205 -2.63 -23.55 -5.81
C ILE A 205 -2.37 -24.44 -7.04
N ASN A 206 -2.38 -23.88 -8.26
CA ASN A 206 -2.08 -24.63 -9.48
C ASN A 206 -0.60 -25.03 -9.58
N ASP A 207 0.31 -24.19 -9.09
CA ASP A 207 1.77 -24.39 -9.24
C ASP A 207 2.36 -25.42 -8.27
N LYS A 208 1.55 -25.95 -7.34
CA LYS A 208 1.98 -26.95 -6.37
C LYS A 208 1.22 -28.25 -6.63
N PRO A 209 1.87 -29.31 -7.16
CA PRO A 209 1.24 -30.62 -7.37
C PRO A 209 0.59 -31.23 -6.12
N ARG A 210 1.00 -30.78 -4.92
CA ARG A 210 0.47 -31.18 -3.61
C ARG A 210 -0.52 -30.19 -3.00
N ALA A 211 -0.94 -29.12 -3.69
CA ALA A 211 -1.96 -28.22 -3.16
C ALA A 211 -3.35 -28.91 -3.10
N PHE A 212 -3.57 -29.93 -3.92
CA PHE A 212 -4.74 -30.81 -3.85
C PHE A 212 -4.72 -31.76 -2.62
N ASP A 213 -3.57 -31.93 -1.96
CA ASP A 213 -3.48 -32.63 -0.66
C ASP A 213 -3.94 -31.73 0.51
N LYS A 214 -4.21 -30.45 0.26
CA LYS A 214 -4.72 -29.53 1.28
C LYS A 214 -6.24 -29.48 1.24
N ASN A 215 -6.83 -29.68 2.41
CA ASN A 215 -8.26 -29.50 2.65
C ASN A 215 -8.64 -28.02 2.46
N TYR A 216 -9.16 -27.64 1.29
CA TYR A 216 -9.76 -26.32 1.06
C TYR A 216 -11.16 -26.48 0.48
N ALA A 217 -11.98 -25.44 0.56
CA ALA A 217 -13.28 -25.41 -0.10
C ALA A 217 -13.52 -24.04 -0.74
N LEU A 218 -14.21 -24.05 -1.87
CA LEU A 218 -14.59 -22.86 -2.61
C LEU A 218 -16.09 -22.63 -2.48
N LEU A 219 -16.46 -21.44 -2.04
CA LEU A 219 -17.84 -20.96 -1.98
C LEU A 219 -18.02 -19.89 -3.04
N ILE A 220 -19.00 -20.05 -3.94
CA ILE A 220 -19.48 -18.96 -4.78
C ILE A 220 -20.81 -18.50 -4.20
N ILE A 221 -20.92 -17.19 -3.97
CA ILE A 221 -22.04 -16.53 -3.29
C ILE A 221 -22.65 -15.54 -4.28
N ASP A 222 -23.97 -15.56 -4.41
CA ASP A 222 -24.69 -14.62 -5.26
C ASP A 222 -25.90 -14.05 -4.52
N ILE A 223 -26.12 -12.75 -4.69
CA ILE A 223 -27.22 -12.04 -4.04
C ILE A 223 -28.54 -12.30 -4.79
N ASP A 224 -29.47 -12.91 -4.09
CA ASP A 224 -30.76 -13.26 -4.65
C ASP A 224 -31.56 -12.01 -5.02
N TYR A 225 -32.02 -11.97 -6.28
CA TYR A 225 -32.86 -10.89 -6.81
C TYR A 225 -32.24 -9.48 -6.71
N PHE A 226 -30.91 -9.36 -6.78
CA PHE A 226 -30.22 -8.06 -6.67
C PHE A 226 -30.70 -7.01 -7.69
N LYS A 227 -31.08 -7.44 -8.90
CA LYS A 227 -31.73 -6.55 -9.87
C LYS A 227 -33.02 -5.91 -9.32
N GLN A 228 -33.86 -6.66 -8.62
CA GLN A 228 -35.10 -6.13 -8.03
C GLN A 228 -34.80 -5.12 -6.91
N LEU A 229 -33.76 -5.38 -6.10
CA LEU A 229 -33.29 -4.42 -5.11
C LEU A 229 -32.86 -3.11 -5.78
N ASN A 230 -32.08 -3.18 -6.87
CA ASN A 230 -31.67 -2.02 -7.65
C ASN A 230 -32.86 -1.30 -8.28
N ASP A 231 -33.82 -2.03 -8.84
CA ASP A 231 -35.02 -1.44 -9.46
C ASP A 231 -35.87 -0.69 -8.40
N GLN A 232 -35.90 -1.17 -7.15
CA GLN A 232 -36.66 -0.57 -6.05
C GLN A 232 -35.94 0.59 -5.35
N HIS A 233 -34.62 0.55 -5.21
CA HIS A 233 -33.84 1.50 -4.41
C HIS A 233 -32.84 2.34 -5.22
N GLY A 234 -32.71 2.08 -6.51
CA GLY A 234 -31.67 2.60 -7.39
C GLY A 234 -30.32 1.92 -7.14
N HIS A 235 -29.37 2.10 -8.07
CA HIS A 235 -28.03 1.52 -7.98
C HIS A 235 -27.30 1.87 -6.68
N LEU A 236 -27.41 3.12 -6.21
CA LEU A 236 -26.83 3.52 -4.92
C LEU A 236 -27.38 2.73 -3.73
N GLY A 237 -28.65 2.28 -3.79
CA GLY A 237 -29.21 1.41 -2.75
C GLY A 237 -28.66 -0.02 -2.82
N GLY A 238 -28.43 -0.54 -4.03
CA GLY A 238 -27.72 -1.81 -4.22
C GLY A 238 -26.27 -1.74 -3.75
N ASP A 239 -25.58 -0.63 -4.01
CA ASP A 239 -24.21 -0.37 -3.57
C ASP A 239 -24.09 -0.41 -2.04
N GLU A 240 -25.02 0.23 -1.32
CA GLU A 240 -25.09 0.16 0.15
C GLU A 240 -25.30 -1.27 0.66
N PHE A 241 -26.11 -2.07 -0.05
CA PHE A 241 -26.29 -3.47 0.32
C PHE A 241 -25.01 -4.29 0.10
N LEU A 242 -24.31 -4.09 -1.01
CA LEU A 242 -23.03 -4.75 -1.31
C LEU A 242 -21.98 -4.44 -0.24
N ILE A 243 -21.87 -3.18 0.16
CA ILE A 243 -20.97 -2.73 1.24
C ILE A 243 -21.35 -3.40 2.57
N ALA A 244 -22.63 -3.37 2.94
CA ALA A 244 -23.12 -3.95 4.19
C ALA A 244 -22.89 -5.47 4.25
N MET A 245 -23.22 -6.20 3.18
CA MET A 245 -23.00 -7.64 3.07
C MET A 245 -21.51 -7.98 3.19
N THR A 246 -20.67 -7.22 2.48
CA THR A 246 -19.22 -7.41 2.50
C THR A 246 -18.66 -7.27 3.91
N LYS A 247 -19.04 -6.20 4.63
CA LYS A 247 -18.66 -5.99 6.02
C LYS A 247 -19.13 -7.13 6.92
N LYS A 248 -20.38 -7.57 6.75
CA LYS A 248 -20.96 -8.68 7.52
C LYS A 248 -20.18 -9.98 7.34
N ILE A 249 -19.73 -10.30 6.12
CA ILE A 249 -18.87 -11.46 5.85
C ILE A 249 -17.48 -11.26 6.44
N GLN A 250 -16.88 -10.08 6.30
CA GLN A 250 -15.55 -9.79 6.85
C GLN A 250 -15.50 -9.92 8.38
N ASP A 251 -16.57 -9.54 9.09
CA ASP A 251 -16.65 -9.64 10.55
C ASP A 251 -16.65 -11.09 11.05
N ILE A 252 -17.10 -12.05 10.22
CA ILE A 252 -17.23 -13.46 10.60
C ILE A 252 -16.21 -14.39 9.93
N LYS A 253 -15.55 -13.95 8.85
CA LYS A 253 -14.55 -14.75 8.14
C LYS A 253 -13.29 -14.92 8.99
N ARG A 254 -12.55 -16.02 8.77
CA ARG A 254 -11.25 -16.20 9.43
C ARG A 254 -10.19 -15.37 8.70
N LYS A 255 -9.09 -15.06 9.40
CA LYS A 255 -7.97 -14.31 8.81
C LYS A 255 -7.32 -15.04 7.64
N CYS A 256 -7.27 -16.38 7.67
CA CYS A 256 -6.71 -17.22 6.62
C CYS A 256 -7.62 -17.42 5.41
N ASP A 257 -8.89 -17.04 5.48
CA ASP A 257 -9.84 -17.19 4.37
C ASP A 257 -9.73 -16.00 3.42
N VAL A 258 -9.72 -16.28 2.12
CA VAL A 258 -9.66 -15.27 1.05
C VAL A 258 -11.08 -14.97 0.59
N PHE A 259 -11.46 -13.68 0.56
CA PHE A 259 -12.78 -13.23 0.16
C PHE A 259 -12.66 -12.16 -0.92
N ALA A 260 -13.39 -12.33 -2.02
CA ALA A 260 -13.30 -11.46 -3.18
C ALA A 260 -14.65 -11.25 -3.87
N ARG A 261 -14.77 -10.15 -4.62
CA ARG A 261 -15.90 -9.88 -5.52
C ARG A 261 -15.54 -10.28 -6.95
N LEU A 262 -16.33 -11.18 -7.55
CA LEU A 262 -16.11 -11.69 -8.91
C LEU A 262 -16.84 -10.85 -9.97
N GLY A 263 -17.98 -10.27 -9.62
CA GLY A 263 -18.86 -9.57 -10.55
C GLY A 263 -19.78 -8.57 -9.86
N GLY A 264 -20.88 -8.20 -10.52
CA GLY A 264 -21.83 -7.20 -10.01
C GLY A 264 -22.42 -7.60 -8.65
N GLU A 265 -22.93 -8.82 -8.54
CA GLU A 265 -23.59 -9.36 -7.34
C GLU A 265 -22.99 -10.69 -6.87
N GLU A 266 -21.87 -11.09 -7.48
CA GLU A 266 -21.20 -12.36 -7.27
C GLU A 266 -19.91 -12.20 -6.46
N PHE A 267 -19.77 -13.05 -5.45
CA PHE A 267 -18.64 -13.09 -4.54
C PHE A 267 -18.09 -14.51 -4.44
N VAL A 268 -16.84 -14.62 -4.00
CA VAL A 268 -16.17 -15.90 -3.80
C VAL A 268 -15.41 -15.91 -2.49
N LEU A 269 -15.45 -17.05 -1.81
CA LEU A 269 -14.74 -17.27 -0.57
C LEU A 269 -13.97 -18.58 -0.66
N LEU A 270 -12.64 -18.50 -0.52
CA LEU A 270 -11.75 -19.65 -0.47
C LEU A 270 -11.42 -19.94 1.00
N LEU A 271 -11.97 -21.05 1.49
CA LEU A 271 -11.77 -21.54 2.84
C LEU A 271 -10.54 -22.44 2.89
N SER A 272 -9.59 -22.10 3.75
CA SER A 272 -8.40 -22.93 3.98
C SER A 272 -8.60 -23.89 5.15
N GLU A 273 -8.02 -25.08 5.05
CA GLU A 273 -7.96 -26.09 6.12
C GLU A 273 -9.34 -26.50 6.65
N VAL A 274 -10.24 -26.89 5.74
CA VAL A 274 -11.63 -27.26 6.06
C VAL A 274 -12.05 -28.56 5.38
N THR A 275 -12.85 -29.36 6.09
CA THR A 275 -13.57 -30.49 5.47
C THR A 275 -14.80 -29.99 4.70
N GLU A 276 -15.40 -30.84 3.87
CA GLU A 276 -16.67 -30.52 3.20
C GLU A 276 -17.79 -30.17 4.20
N ALA A 277 -17.84 -30.85 5.34
CA ALA A 277 -18.83 -30.58 6.40
C ALA A 277 -18.59 -29.21 7.06
N ASP A 278 -17.33 -28.86 7.33
CA ASP A 278 -16.96 -27.54 7.88
C ASP A 278 -17.33 -26.43 6.89
N ALA A 279 -17.04 -26.64 5.60
CA ALA A 279 -17.36 -25.70 4.53
C ALA A 279 -18.88 -25.46 4.43
N ALA A 280 -19.69 -26.53 4.49
CA ALA A 280 -21.15 -26.42 4.49
C ALA A 280 -21.68 -25.67 5.72
N ALA A 281 -21.14 -25.95 6.91
CA ALA A 281 -21.53 -25.27 8.14
C ALA A 281 -21.16 -23.77 8.11
N LEU A 282 -19.97 -23.44 7.61
CA LEU A 282 -19.54 -22.06 7.43
C LEU A 282 -20.39 -21.33 6.39
N ALA A 283 -20.68 -21.96 5.24
CA ALA A 283 -21.57 -21.40 4.22
C ALA A 283 -22.95 -21.07 4.78
N GLU A 284 -23.55 -21.99 5.56
CA GLU A 284 -24.85 -21.77 6.16
C GLU A 284 -24.82 -20.65 7.21
N LYS A 285 -23.72 -20.54 7.97
CA LYS A 285 -23.48 -19.40 8.86
C LYS A 285 -23.43 -18.07 8.08
N TYR A 286 -22.71 -18.02 6.95
CA TYR A 286 -22.69 -16.81 6.10
C TYR A 286 -24.09 -16.49 5.58
N ARG A 287 -24.82 -17.48 5.06
CA ARG A 287 -26.18 -17.32 4.53
C ARG A 287 -27.15 -16.76 5.58
N LEU A 288 -27.22 -17.40 6.74
CA LEU A 288 -28.08 -16.98 7.86
C LEU A 288 -27.72 -15.57 8.37
N SER A 289 -26.42 -15.26 8.41
CA SER A 289 -25.91 -13.95 8.83
C SER A 289 -26.37 -12.83 7.89
N ILE A 290 -26.46 -13.11 6.60
CA ILE A 290 -26.93 -12.17 5.57
C ILE A 290 -28.45 -12.10 5.55
N GLU A 291 -29.15 -13.24 5.64
CA GLU A 291 -30.61 -13.29 5.75
C GLU A 291 -31.13 -12.49 6.96
N GLY A 292 -30.44 -12.58 8.10
CA GLY A 292 -30.77 -11.82 9.31
C GLY A 292 -30.27 -10.37 9.32
N MET A 293 -29.58 -9.91 8.27
CA MET A 293 -29.07 -8.55 8.19
C MET A 293 -30.18 -7.59 7.77
N VAL A 294 -30.29 -6.46 8.48
CA VAL A 294 -31.11 -5.33 8.06
C VAL A 294 -30.21 -4.12 7.91
N THR A 295 -30.07 -3.63 6.69
CA THR A 295 -29.41 -2.34 6.39
C THR A 295 -30.44 -1.38 5.81
N TYR A 296 -30.12 -0.08 5.75
CA TYR A 296 -31.06 0.96 5.35
C TYR A 296 -30.45 1.89 4.32
N TYR A 297 -31.25 2.27 3.33
CA TYR A 297 -30.92 3.34 2.39
C TYR A 297 -32.10 4.31 2.29
N LYS A 298 -31.84 5.61 2.50
CA LYS A 298 -32.87 6.66 2.57
C LYS A 298 -34.04 6.30 3.52
N LYS A 299 -33.72 5.76 4.69
CA LYS A 299 -34.67 5.29 5.73
C LYS A 299 -35.58 4.12 5.31
N LYS A 300 -35.33 3.47 4.16
CA LYS A 300 -36.02 2.24 3.75
C LYS A 300 -35.10 1.04 4.01
N PRO A 301 -35.62 -0.07 4.55
CA PRO A 301 -34.83 -1.27 4.74
C PRO A 301 -34.43 -1.87 3.39
N LEU A 302 -33.22 -2.40 3.32
CA LEU A 302 -32.69 -3.20 2.22
C LEU A 302 -32.57 -4.63 2.73
N ILE A 303 -33.34 -5.54 2.13
CA ILE A 303 -33.43 -6.94 2.56
C ILE A 303 -33.25 -7.80 1.32
N CYS A 304 -32.19 -8.60 1.30
CA CYS A 304 -31.94 -9.64 0.29
C CYS A 304 -31.35 -10.86 0.99
N THR A 305 -31.48 -12.01 0.32
CA THR A 305 -30.85 -13.27 0.72
C THR A 305 -29.70 -13.59 -0.24
N VAL A 306 -28.97 -14.66 0.05
CA VAL A 306 -27.94 -15.17 -0.86
C VAL A 306 -28.12 -16.65 -1.13
N SER A 307 -27.77 -17.05 -2.34
CA SER A 307 -27.56 -18.45 -2.71
C SER A 307 -26.07 -18.75 -2.72
N ILE A 308 -25.68 -19.94 -2.24
CA ILE A 308 -24.27 -20.34 -2.11
C ILE A 308 -24.04 -21.72 -2.73
N GLY A 309 -23.10 -21.80 -3.66
CA GLY A 309 -22.58 -23.05 -4.20
C GLY A 309 -21.23 -23.42 -3.59
N ILE A 310 -21.03 -24.68 -3.24
CA ILE A 310 -19.78 -25.17 -2.62
C ILE A 310 -19.15 -26.26 -3.49
N SER A 311 -17.83 -26.20 -3.65
CA SER A 311 -17.04 -27.35 -4.11
C SER A 311 -15.72 -27.45 -3.35
N SER A 312 -15.30 -28.70 -3.13
CA SER A 312 -13.96 -29.04 -2.64
C SER A 312 -13.09 -29.58 -3.78
N PRO A 313 -11.75 -29.55 -3.63
CA PRO A 313 -10.84 -30.20 -4.56
C PRO A 313 -11.07 -31.71 -4.59
N LYS A 314 -10.87 -32.30 -5.76
CA LYS A 314 -10.88 -33.73 -6.00
C LYS A 314 -9.55 -34.16 -6.61
N LEU A 315 -9.18 -35.42 -6.40
CA LEU A 315 -8.00 -36.03 -7.03
C LEU A 315 -8.06 -36.03 -8.57
N SER A 316 -9.26 -35.94 -9.14
CA SER A 316 -9.49 -35.86 -10.59
C SER A 316 -9.27 -34.48 -11.17
N ASP A 317 -9.07 -33.45 -10.35
CA ASP A 317 -8.93 -32.07 -10.81
C ASP A 317 -7.58 -31.84 -11.46
N GLN A 318 -7.59 -31.18 -12.62
CA GLN A 318 -6.38 -30.79 -13.32
C GLN A 318 -5.91 -29.41 -12.87
N ASN A 319 -6.84 -28.54 -12.47
CA ASN A 319 -6.55 -27.19 -12.04
C ASN A 319 -7.73 -26.59 -11.24
N PHE A 320 -7.50 -25.41 -10.64
CA PHE A 320 -8.49 -24.69 -9.85
C PHE A 320 -9.80 -24.38 -10.59
N ARG A 321 -9.80 -24.29 -11.93
CA ARG A 321 -11.04 -24.02 -12.69
C ARG A 321 -12.03 -25.16 -12.60
N ASP A 322 -11.58 -26.40 -12.38
CA ASP A 322 -12.48 -27.55 -12.21
C ASP A 322 -13.28 -27.41 -10.91
N VAL A 323 -12.63 -26.95 -9.83
CA VAL A 323 -13.27 -26.65 -8.54
C VAL A 323 -14.25 -25.49 -8.69
N LEU A 324 -13.84 -24.41 -9.38
CA LEU A 324 -14.68 -23.25 -9.66
C LEU A 324 -15.95 -23.63 -10.43
N SER A 325 -15.79 -24.41 -11.51
CA SER A 325 -16.91 -24.89 -12.34
C SER A 325 -17.92 -25.70 -11.54
N ARG A 326 -17.44 -26.53 -10.61
CA ARG A 326 -18.31 -27.30 -9.71
C ARG A 326 -19.02 -26.44 -8.65
N ALA A 327 -18.35 -25.43 -8.10
CA ALA A 327 -18.98 -24.51 -7.17
C ALA A 327 -20.07 -23.68 -7.86
N ASP A 328 -19.83 -23.22 -9.09
CA ASP A 328 -20.79 -22.47 -9.91
C ASP A 328 -22.02 -23.33 -10.27
N ALA A 329 -21.75 -24.56 -10.67
CA ALA A 329 -22.74 -25.61 -10.83
C ALA A 329 -23.65 -25.80 -9.60
N ALA A 330 -23.07 -25.84 -8.40
CA ALA A 330 -23.85 -25.97 -7.18
C ALA A 330 -24.62 -24.69 -6.83
N LEU A 331 -24.07 -23.51 -7.15
CA LEU A 331 -24.77 -22.23 -6.99
C LEU A 331 -26.01 -22.18 -7.88
N TYR A 332 -25.90 -22.65 -9.12
CA TYR A 332 -27.03 -22.79 -10.02
C TYR A 332 -28.13 -23.69 -9.44
N ASP A 333 -27.75 -24.82 -8.84
CA ASP A 333 -28.69 -25.72 -8.15
C ASP A 333 -29.35 -25.03 -6.94
N ALA A 334 -28.61 -24.22 -6.18
CA ALA A 334 -29.16 -23.42 -5.08
C ALA A 334 -30.21 -22.42 -5.57
N LYS A 335 -29.91 -21.69 -6.66
CA LYS A 335 -30.84 -20.72 -7.25
C LYS A 335 -32.12 -21.39 -7.77
N ASN A 336 -31.99 -22.53 -8.45
CA ASN A 336 -33.14 -23.24 -9.03
C ASN A 336 -33.98 -24.00 -8.01
N SER A 337 -33.38 -24.40 -6.89
CA SER A 337 -34.11 -25.10 -5.83
C SER A 337 -34.93 -24.16 -4.96
N GLY A 338 -34.95 -22.85 -5.25
CA GLY A 338 -35.76 -21.86 -4.54
C GLY A 338 -34.96 -20.77 -3.84
N ARG A 339 -33.65 -20.62 -4.15
CA ARG A 339 -32.76 -19.59 -3.59
C ARG A 339 -32.62 -19.67 -2.07
N ASN A 340 -31.94 -18.67 -1.47
CA ASN A 340 -31.71 -18.54 -0.04
C ASN A 340 -31.25 -19.85 0.60
N ARG A 341 -30.24 -20.48 -0.01
CA ARG A 341 -29.75 -21.80 0.43
C ARG A 341 -28.31 -22.05 0.03
N VAL A 342 -27.76 -23.04 0.68
CA VAL A 342 -26.46 -23.62 0.36
C VAL A 342 -26.67 -24.94 -0.40
N CYS A 343 -25.94 -25.12 -1.50
CA CYS A 343 -25.85 -26.40 -2.18
C CYS A 343 -24.38 -26.82 -2.29
N CYS A 344 -24.08 -28.04 -1.86
CA CYS A 344 -22.78 -28.66 -2.12
C CYS A 344 -22.84 -29.36 -3.46
N TRP A 345 -21.79 -29.19 -4.27
CA TRP A 345 -21.66 -29.95 -5.50
C TRP A 345 -21.63 -31.44 -5.18
N ASN A 346 -22.39 -32.22 -5.94
CA ASN A 346 -22.34 -33.67 -5.87
C ASN A 346 -22.37 -34.26 -7.29
N GLU A 347 -21.75 -35.43 -7.44
CA GLU A 347 -21.60 -36.10 -8.74
C GLU A 347 -22.87 -36.83 -9.18
N LYS A 348 -23.75 -37.19 -8.23
CA LYS A 348 -24.91 -38.05 -8.46
C LYS A 348 -26.13 -37.30 -9.02
N SER A 349 -26.22 -35.99 -8.84
CA SER A 349 -27.36 -35.17 -9.28
C SER A 349 -27.37 -34.85 -10.79
N ARG A 350 -26.28 -35.12 -11.52
CA ARG A 350 -26.12 -34.67 -12.93
C ARG A 350 -26.34 -35.75 -13.99
N HIS A 351 -26.69 -36.97 -13.58
CA HIS A 351 -27.01 -38.09 -14.47
C HIS A 351 -28.49 -38.50 -14.46
N LYS A 352 -29.40 -37.58 -14.14
CA LYS A 352 -30.85 -37.81 -14.25
C LYS A 352 -31.49 -36.98 -15.34
#